data_AF-A0A7X9XCP2-F1
#
_entry.id   AF-A0A7X9XCP2-F1
#
_cell.length_a   1.000
_cell.length_b   1.000
_cell.length_c   1.000
_cell.angle_alpha   90.00
_cell.angle_beta   90.00
_cell.angle_gamma   90.00
#
_symmetry.space_group_name_H-M   'P 1'
#
loop_
_entity.id
_entity.type
_entity.pdbx_description
1 polymer ?
#
loop_
_entity_poly.entity_id
_entity_poly.type
_entity_poly.pdbx_seq_one_letter_code
_entity_poly.pdbx_strand_id
1 'polypeptide(L)'
;MNSRYQPIFACLFITVSLFSCGLRTSDKIDANSVNKQIKERKIKQIKENDIAEKGYSIGRSIVKATSMDQPCGELPMDTFADSLKPYIKKAWVECSTPTDAIEKSVWEAYQYNIANKLPLSDNIQRIITPSNKKSYLFSSPMNNNDSLKVIQIELNHKALVLSLY
;
A
#
# COMPACT_ATOMS: atom_id res chain seq x y z
N MET A 1 62.60 47.19 34.79
CA MET A 1 62.68 47.30 33.32
C MET A 1 62.48 45.91 32.75
N ASN A 2 61.26 45.55 32.35
CA ASN A 2 60.94 44.22 31.82
C ASN A 2 60.78 44.31 30.30
N SER A 3 61.68 43.63 29.58
CA SER A 3 61.71 43.54 28.12
C SER A 3 61.09 42.22 27.66
N ARG A 4 60.01 42.37 26.88
CA ARG A 4 59.70 41.69 25.60
C ARG A 4 60.24 40.26 25.37
N TYR A 5 59.31 39.29 25.30
CA TYR A 5 59.38 38.11 24.42
C TYR A 5 57.96 37.78 23.94
N GLN A 6 57.60 38.20 22.72
CA GLN A 6 57.51 37.38 21.49
C GLN A 6 56.17 36.61 21.34
N PRO A 7 55.21 37.15 20.55
CA PRO A 7 54.05 36.39 20.09
C PRO A 7 54.44 35.60 18.83
N ILE A 8 55.30 34.58 18.97
CA ILE A 8 55.74 33.75 17.82
C ILE A 8 54.80 32.58 17.55
N PHE A 9 54.01 32.17 18.55
CA PHE A 9 53.13 31.00 18.40
C PHE A 9 51.87 31.24 17.54
N ALA A 10 51.52 32.49 17.21
CA ALA A 10 50.30 32.79 16.44
C ALA A 10 50.46 32.63 14.92
N CYS A 11 51.68 32.70 14.37
CA CYS A 11 51.90 32.60 12.93
C CYS A 11 51.98 31.16 12.39
N LEU A 12 52.19 30.16 13.25
CA LEU A 12 52.35 28.76 12.81
C LEU A 12 51.01 28.04 12.57
N PHE A 13 49.89 28.57 13.10
CA PHE A 13 48.57 27.95 12.94
C PHE A 13 47.83 28.36 11.66
N ILE A 14 48.30 29.40 10.95
CA ILE A 14 47.63 29.94 9.75
C ILE A 14 48.12 29.26 8.47
N THR A 15 49.29 28.60 8.48
CA THR A 15 49.83 27.95 7.27
C THR A 15 49.33 26.52 7.05
N VAL A 16 48.72 25.89 8.07
CA VAL A 16 48.16 24.53 7.96
C VAL A 16 46.77 24.51 7.30
N SER A 17 46.07 25.64 7.23
CA SER A 17 44.74 25.73 6.61
C SER A 17 44.77 25.85 5.07
N LEU A 18 45.94 26.00 4.44
CA LEU A 18 46.06 26.22 2.99
C LEU A 18 46.31 24.94 2.16
N PHE A 19 46.43 23.77 2.78
CA PHE A 19 46.63 22.49 2.07
C PHE A 19 45.36 21.63 1.91
N SER A 20 44.17 22.13 2.21
CA SER A 20 42.90 21.41 1.96
C SER A 20 42.30 21.72 0.58
N CYS A 21 43.13 21.74 -0.46
CA CYS A 21 42.69 21.74 -1.85
C CYS A 21 43.59 20.78 -2.64
N GLY A 22 43.23 19.50 -2.69
CA GLY A 22 43.93 18.55 -3.54
C GLY A 22 43.59 17.10 -3.23
N LEU A 23 42.85 16.48 -4.15
CA LEU A 23 42.36 15.09 -4.19
C LEU A 23 41.13 14.84 -3.29
N ARG A 24 39.94 14.62 -3.85
CA ARG A 24 39.67 13.59 -4.87
C ARG A 24 38.92 14.15 -6.06
N THR A 25 39.39 13.69 -7.21
CA THR A 25 38.74 13.68 -8.52
C THR A 25 37.24 13.88 -8.43
N SER A 26 36.74 14.83 -9.22
CA SER A 26 35.43 14.73 -9.86
C SER A 26 35.15 13.25 -10.10
N ASP A 27 34.33 12.65 -9.26
CA ASP A 27 33.63 11.43 -9.62
C ASP A 27 32.76 11.91 -10.77
N LYS A 28 33.32 11.84 -11.99
CA LYS A 28 32.54 11.80 -13.21
C LYS A 28 31.53 10.72 -12.90
N ILE A 29 30.31 11.16 -12.61
CA ILE A 29 29.15 10.29 -12.50
C ILE A 29 29.22 9.48 -13.78
N ASP A 30 29.68 8.23 -13.66
CA ASP A 30 29.88 7.38 -14.81
C ASP A 30 28.47 7.09 -15.29
N ALA A 31 28.05 7.91 -16.25
CA ALA A 31 26.72 7.86 -16.83
C ALA A 31 26.45 6.47 -17.38
N ASN A 32 27.47 5.68 -17.72
CA ASN A 32 27.31 4.28 -18.07
C ASN A 32 27.02 3.41 -16.86
N SER A 33 27.69 3.56 -15.71
CA SER A 33 27.34 2.84 -14.48
C SER A 33 25.95 3.21 -13.94
N VAL A 34 25.57 4.49 -14.03
CA VAL A 34 24.25 4.98 -13.62
C VAL A 34 23.18 4.54 -14.62
N ASN A 35 23.41 4.65 -15.94
CA ASN A 35 22.48 4.13 -16.95
C ASN A 35 22.40 2.60 -16.93
N LYS A 36 23.48 1.90 -16.56
CA LYS A 36 23.46 0.45 -16.37
C LYS A 36 22.64 0.08 -15.15
N GLN A 37 22.79 0.78 -14.02
CA GLN A 37 21.89 0.62 -12.88
C GLN A 37 20.43 1.00 -13.20
N ILE A 38 20.17 2.01 -14.04
CA ILE A 38 18.81 2.39 -14.48
C ILE A 38 18.23 1.37 -15.49
N LYS A 39 19.05 0.81 -16.38
CA LYS A 39 18.65 -0.27 -17.32
C LYS A 39 18.47 -1.61 -16.63
N GLU A 40 19.30 -1.94 -15.65
CA GLU A 40 19.22 -3.15 -14.84
C GLU A 40 18.05 -3.05 -13.84
N ARG A 41 17.82 -1.85 -13.27
CA ARG A 41 16.58 -1.49 -12.58
C ARG A 41 15.52 -1.02 -13.58
N LYS A 42 15.24 -1.78 -14.65
CA LYS A 42 13.98 -1.61 -15.40
C LYS A 42 12.88 -1.60 -14.35
N ILE A 43 12.40 -0.41 -13.98
CA ILE A 43 11.34 -0.22 -13.00
C ILE A 43 10.18 -1.02 -13.58
N LYS A 44 9.91 -2.19 -13.00
CA LYS A 44 8.89 -3.10 -13.51
C LYS A 44 7.60 -2.31 -13.49
N GLN A 45 7.10 -1.94 -14.67
CA GLN A 45 5.86 -1.19 -14.76
C GLN A 45 4.74 -2.11 -14.32
N ILE A 46 4.24 -1.89 -13.10
CA ILE A 46 3.14 -2.65 -12.55
C ILE A 46 1.86 -2.25 -13.28
N LYS A 47 1.15 -3.22 -13.83
CA LYS A 47 -0.14 -2.97 -14.48
C LYS A 47 -1.24 -2.95 -13.43
N GLU A 48 -2.25 -2.12 -13.65
CA GLU A 48 -3.40 -2.02 -12.74
C GLU A 48 -4.16 -3.36 -12.60
N ASN A 49 -4.15 -4.19 -13.65
CA ASN A 49 -4.73 -5.53 -13.61
C ASN A 49 -3.97 -6.46 -12.65
N ASP A 50 -2.64 -6.36 -12.61
CA ASP A 50 -1.81 -7.16 -11.71
C ASP A 50 -2.10 -6.79 -10.24
N ILE A 51 -2.34 -5.50 -9.97
CA ILE A 51 -2.74 -5.00 -8.65
C ILE A 51 -4.13 -5.50 -8.28
N ALA A 52 -5.08 -5.48 -9.22
CA ALA A 52 -6.43 -5.98 -9.01
C ALA A 52 -6.46 -7.49 -8.73
N GLU A 53 -5.71 -8.28 -9.49
CA GLU A 53 -5.57 -9.73 -9.30
C GLU A 53 -4.93 -10.05 -7.94
N LYS A 54 -3.88 -9.30 -7.56
CA LYS A 54 -3.26 -9.42 -6.24
C LYS A 54 -4.24 -9.06 -5.13
N GLY A 55 -5.02 -7.99 -5.31
CA GLY A 55 -6.07 -7.56 -4.39
C GLY A 55 -7.15 -8.62 -4.23
N TYR A 56 -7.60 -9.23 -5.33
CA TYR A 56 -8.56 -10.34 -5.32
C TYR A 56 -8.03 -11.54 -4.53
N SER A 57 -6.79 -11.97 -4.79
CA SER A 57 -6.15 -13.08 -4.10
C SER A 57 -6.00 -12.85 -2.59
N ILE A 58 -5.58 -11.63 -2.20
CA ILE A 58 -5.47 -11.22 -0.80
C ILE A 58 -6.87 -11.15 -0.15
N GLY A 59 -7.86 -10.56 -0.82
CA GLY A 59 -9.24 -10.49 -0.36
C GLY A 59 -9.82 -11.86 -0.02
N ARG A 60 -9.63 -12.84 -0.92
CA ARG A 60 -10.02 -14.24 -0.65
C ARG A 60 -9.29 -14.85 0.54
N SER A 61 -8.01 -14.52 0.71
CA SER A 61 -7.22 -15.02 1.84
C SER A 61 -7.73 -14.45 3.17
N ILE A 62 -8.13 -13.17 3.18
CA ILE A 62 -8.72 -12.51 4.36
C ILE A 62 -10.08 -13.14 4.69
N VAL A 63 -10.97 -13.27 3.70
CA VAL A 63 -12.30 -13.87 3.93
C VAL A 63 -12.19 -15.32 4.38
N LYS A 64 -11.29 -16.12 3.78
CA LYS A 64 -11.05 -17.51 4.21
C LYS A 64 -10.58 -17.63 5.67
N ALA A 65 -9.86 -16.63 6.16
CA ALA A 65 -9.41 -16.58 7.55
C ALA A 65 -10.48 -16.04 8.52
N THR A 66 -11.59 -15.49 8.00
CA THR A 66 -12.67 -14.90 8.78
C THR A 66 -13.82 -15.89 8.93
N SER A 67 -14.37 -16.04 10.14
CA SER A 67 -15.55 -16.90 10.36
C SER A 67 -16.78 -16.37 9.60
N MET A 68 -17.66 -17.26 9.14
CA MET A 68 -18.91 -16.87 8.46
C MET A 68 -19.97 -16.26 9.40
N ASP A 69 -19.77 -16.36 10.72
CA ASP A 69 -20.73 -15.90 11.74
C ASP A 69 -20.47 -14.47 12.24
N GLN A 70 -19.79 -13.63 11.44
CA GLN A 70 -19.54 -12.26 11.85
C GLN A 70 -20.85 -11.45 11.99
N PRO A 71 -20.98 -10.62 13.04
CA PRO A 71 -22.05 -9.66 13.14
C PRO A 71 -21.93 -8.60 12.04
N CYS A 72 -23.04 -7.96 11.72
CA CYS A 72 -23.08 -6.83 10.79
C CYS A 72 -22.30 -5.63 11.37
N GLY A 73 -21.66 -4.86 10.50
CA GLY A 73 -20.88 -3.68 10.87
C GLY A 73 -19.38 -3.86 10.72
N GLU A 74 -18.60 -2.95 11.31
CA GLU A 74 -17.15 -2.92 11.16
C GLU A 74 -16.46 -4.10 11.84
N LEU A 75 -15.49 -4.69 11.15
CA LEU A 75 -14.66 -5.77 11.67
C LEU A 75 -13.39 -5.16 12.30
N PRO A 76 -13.12 -5.42 13.59
CA PRO A 76 -11.92 -4.90 14.23
C PRO A 76 -10.67 -5.51 13.59
N MET A 77 -9.60 -4.72 13.47
CA MET A 77 -8.35 -5.18 12.82
C MET A 77 -7.75 -6.42 13.50
N ASP A 78 -7.99 -6.59 14.80
CA ASP A 78 -7.52 -7.75 15.57
C ASP A 78 -8.18 -9.07 15.16
N THR A 79 -9.26 -9.02 14.37
CA THR A 79 -9.88 -10.20 13.75
C THR A 79 -8.95 -10.85 12.71
N PHE A 80 -8.03 -10.07 12.13
CA PHE A 80 -7.20 -10.52 11.02
C PHE A 80 -5.80 -10.90 11.48
N ALA A 81 -5.21 -11.88 10.79
CA ALA A 81 -3.82 -12.25 11.01
C ALA A 81 -2.88 -11.06 10.74
N ASP A 82 -1.83 -10.90 11.55
CA ASP A 82 -0.88 -9.78 11.44
C ASP A 82 -0.24 -9.64 10.06
N SER A 83 -0.05 -10.76 9.34
CA SER A 83 0.47 -10.76 7.97
C SER A 83 -0.48 -10.13 6.94
N LEU A 84 -1.78 -10.08 7.24
CA LEU A 84 -2.82 -9.53 6.36
C LEU A 84 -3.18 -8.08 6.70
N LYS A 85 -3.03 -7.67 7.97
CA LYS A 85 -3.36 -6.30 8.43
C LYS A 85 -2.79 -5.18 7.56
N PRO A 86 -1.53 -5.23 7.04
CA PRO A 86 -0.98 -4.15 6.19
C PRO A 86 -1.78 -3.88 4.91
N TYR A 87 -2.51 -4.89 4.43
CA TYR A 87 -3.32 -4.80 3.22
C TYR A 87 -4.73 -4.29 3.48
N ILE A 88 -5.18 -4.25 4.73
CA ILE A 88 -6.55 -3.88 5.10
C ILE A 88 -6.54 -2.43 5.56
N LYS A 89 -7.32 -1.58 4.89
CA LYS A 89 -7.64 -0.24 5.42
C LYS A 89 -8.87 -0.27 6.30
N LYS A 90 -9.91 -0.96 5.83
CA LYS A 90 -11.19 -1.10 6.50
C LYS A 90 -11.81 -2.44 6.09
N ALA A 91 -12.48 -3.11 7.01
CA ALA A 91 -13.27 -4.30 6.72
C ALA A 91 -14.58 -4.22 7.49
N TRP A 92 -15.67 -4.65 6.88
CA TRP A 92 -17.00 -4.64 7.48
C TRP A 92 -17.89 -5.70 6.84
N VAL A 93 -18.95 -6.08 7.54
CA VAL A 93 -20.01 -6.94 7.03
C VAL A 93 -21.24 -6.08 6.80
N GLU A 94 -21.63 -5.97 5.55
CA GLU A 94 -22.88 -5.33 5.18
C GLU A 94 -24.02 -6.35 5.24
N CYS A 95 -25.14 -5.95 5.83
CA CYS A 95 -26.35 -6.76 5.95
C CYS A 95 -27.60 -6.04 5.46
N SER A 96 -27.46 -4.78 5.04
CA SER A 96 -28.52 -3.93 4.52
C SER A 96 -28.04 -3.26 3.23
N THR A 97 -28.93 -2.65 2.47
CA THR A 97 -28.52 -1.96 1.25
C THR A 97 -27.60 -0.78 1.58
N PRO A 98 -26.34 -0.75 1.09
CA PRO A 98 -25.44 0.38 1.30
C PRO A 98 -25.98 1.70 0.75
N THR A 99 -25.50 2.80 1.32
CA THR A 99 -25.76 4.15 0.82
C THR A 99 -24.76 4.61 -0.23
N ASP A 100 -23.51 4.15 -0.14
CA ASP A 100 -22.48 4.44 -1.14
C ASP A 100 -22.85 3.81 -2.49
N ALA A 101 -22.71 4.58 -3.58
CA ALA A 101 -23.17 4.15 -4.90
C ALA A 101 -22.43 2.91 -5.42
N ILE A 102 -21.14 2.80 -5.11
CA ILE A 102 -20.28 1.71 -5.57
C ILE A 102 -20.61 0.44 -4.78
N GLU A 103 -20.74 0.56 -3.45
CA GLU A 103 -21.12 -0.56 -2.59
C GLU A 103 -22.55 -1.03 -2.90
N LYS A 104 -23.47 -0.09 -3.10
CA LYS A 104 -24.87 -0.37 -3.47
C LYS A 104 -24.97 -1.10 -4.80
N SER A 105 -24.19 -0.71 -5.81
CA SER A 105 -24.17 -1.41 -7.10
C SER A 105 -23.74 -2.87 -6.97
N VAL A 106 -22.73 -3.15 -6.14
CA VAL A 106 -22.28 -4.53 -5.86
C VAL A 106 -23.35 -5.31 -5.11
N TRP A 107 -23.95 -4.69 -4.10
CA TRP A 107 -25.03 -5.28 -3.32
C TRP A 107 -26.23 -5.67 -4.20
N GLU A 108 -26.68 -4.76 -5.06
CA GLU A 108 -27.79 -5.00 -6.00
C GLU A 108 -27.45 -6.12 -7.00
N ALA A 109 -26.21 -6.20 -7.47
CA ALA A 109 -25.77 -7.30 -8.33
C ALA A 109 -25.86 -8.66 -7.61
N TYR A 110 -25.48 -8.73 -6.33
CA TYR A 110 -25.66 -9.95 -5.55
C TYR A 110 -27.13 -10.29 -5.30
N GLN A 111 -27.97 -9.32 -4.96
CA GLN A 111 -29.41 -9.55 -4.83
C GLN A 111 -30.02 -10.05 -6.14
N TYR A 112 -29.64 -9.46 -7.27
CA TYR A 112 -30.06 -9.91 -8.60
C TYR A 112 -29.65 -11.36 -8.84
N ASN A 113 -28.40 -11.72 -8.54
CA ASN A 113 -27.93 -13.10 -8.72
C ASN A 113 -28.72 -14.08 -7.85
N ILE A 114 -29.02 -13.74 -6.58
CA ILE A 114 -29.85 -14.56 -5.70
C ILE A 114 -31.26 -14.75 -6.29
N ALA A 115 -31.92 -13.65 -6.68
CA ALA A 115 -33.28 -13.66 -7.22
C ALA A 115 -33.39 -14.49 -8.51
N ASN A 116 -32.34 -14.50 -9.33
CA ASN A 116 -32.29 -15.22 -10.59
C ASN A 116 -31.60 -16.60 -10.50
N LYS A 117 -31.26 -17.07 -9.29
CA LYS A 117 -30.54 -18.34 -9.06
C LYS A 117 -29.22 -18.45 -9.82
N LEU A 118 -28.52 -17.32 -9.99
CA LEU A 118 -27.20 -17.25 -10.59
C LEU A 118 -26.12 -17.49 -9.53
N PRO A 119 -24.95 -18.02 -9.92
CA PRO A 119 -23.85 -18.21 -8.99
C PRO A 119 -23.38 -16.87 -8.40
N LEU A 120 -23.05 -16.90 -7.11
CA LEU A 120 -22.44 -15.80 -6.40
C LEU A 120 -20.92 -15.93 -6.48
N SER A 121 -20.24 -14.83 -6.79
CA SER A 121 -18.79 -14.78 -6.92
C SER A 121 -18.22 -13.58 -6.18
N ASP A 122 -17.01 -13.73 -5.64
CA ASP A 122 -16.27 -12.61 -5.10
C ASP A 122 -16.04 -11.54 -6.19
N ASN A 123 -16.02 -10.28 -5.79
CA ASN A 123 -15.81 -9.14 -6.67
C ASN A 123 -14.60 -8.32 -6.20
N ILE A 124 -13.88 -7.73 -7.15
CA ILE A 124 -12.83 -6.75 -6.89
C ILE A 124 -13.07 -5.57 -7.83
N GLN A 125 -13.08 -4.37 -7.27
CA GLN A 125 -13.22 -3.16 -8.07
C GLN A 125 -12.39 -2.02 -7.52
N ARG A 126 -11.93 -1.15 -8.41
CA ARG A 126 -11.17 0.03 -8.03
C ARG A 126 -12.13 1.10 -7.50
N ILE A 127 -11.79 1.68 -6.36
CA ILE A 127 -12.55 2.77 -5.76
C ILE A 127 -11.66 3.99 -5.52
N ILE A 128 -12.28 5.16 -5.47
CA ILE A 128 -11.63 6.41 -5.06
C ILE A 128 -12.27 6.79 -3.73
N THR A 129 -11.46 6.80 -2.67
CA THR A 129 -11.93 7.21 -1.34
C THR A 129 -12.30 8.70 -1.31
N PRO A 130 -13.08 9.18 -0.33
CA PRO A 130 -13.36 10.61 -0.14
C PRO A 130 -12.10 11.49 -0.08
N SER A 131 -10.97 10.91 0.35
CA SER A 131 -9.64 11.57 0.37
C SER A 131 -8.94 11.62 -1.00
N ASN A 132 -9.64 11.27 -2.08
CA ASN A 132 -9.12 11.14 -3.46
C ASN A 132 -7.94 10.15 -3.60
N LYS A 133 -7.83 9.19 -2.67
CA LYS A 133 -6.83 8.12 -2.73
C LYS A 133 -7.41 6.89 -3.42
N LYS A 134 -6.68 6.34 -4.38
CA LYS A 134 -6.99 5.05 -5.01
C LYS A 134 -6.98 3.94 -3.96
N SER A 135 -8.00 3.08 -4.02
CA SER A 135 -8.18 1.86 -3.23
C SER A 135 -8.78 0.77 -4.10
N TYR A 136 -8.88 -0.42 -3.54
CA TYR A 136 -9.71 -1.48 -4.10
C TYR A 136 -10.73 -1.93 -3.07
N LEU A 137 -11.97 -2.16 -3.52
CA LEU A 137 -13.01 -2.77 -2.74
C LEU A 137 -13.10 -4.24 -3.15
N PHE A 138 -12.76 -5.13 -2.24
CA PHE A 138 -13.05 -6.55 -2.37
C PHE A 138 -14.37 -6.84 -1.68
N SER A 139 -15.22 -7.64 -2.31
CA SER A 139 -16.53 -8.02 -1.77
C SER A 139 -16.72 -9.53 -1.91
N SER A 140 -17.19 -10.17 -0.85
CA SER A 140 -17.49 -11.61 -0.84
C SER A 140 -18.88 -11.83 -0.23
N PRO A 141 -19.82 -12.42 -0.98
CA PRO A 141 -21.16 -12.69 -0.49
C PRO A 141 -21.14 -13.90 0.45
N MET A 142 -21.84 -13.78 1.56
CA MET A 142 -22.14 -14.86 2.50
C MET A 142 -23.65 -15.08 2.50
N ASN A 143 -24.07 -16.31 2.24
CA ASN A 143 -25.48 -16.67 2.36
C ASN A 143 -25.70 -17.29 3.74
N ASN A 144 -26.50 -16.63 4.58
CA ASN A 144 -26.94 -17.18 5.86
C ASN A 144 -28.47 -17.14 5.89
N ASN A 145 -29.09 -18.31 5.72
CA ASN A 145 -30.53 -18.52 5.88
C ASN A 145 -31.39 -17.44 5.16
N ASP A 146 -31.20 -17.30 3.85
CA ASP A 146 -31.94 -16.41 2.95
C ASP A 146 -31.73 -14.89 3.16
N SER A 147 -30.82 -14.50 4.06
CA SER A 147 -30.37 -13.12 4.19
C SER A 147 -29.01 -12.92 3.51
N LEU A 148 -28.94 -11.97 2.57
CA LEU A 148 -27.67 -11.57 1.95
C LEU A 148 -26.83 -10.85 3.01
N LYS A 149 -25.62 -11.38 3.22
CA LYS A 149 -24.54 -10.67 3.91
C LYS A 149 -23.38 -10.52 2.94
N VAL A 150 -22.66 -9.41 3.01
CA VAL A 150 -21.50 -9.18 2.15
C VAL A 150 -20.34 -8.73 3.03
N ILE A 151 -19.26 -9.52 3.07
CA ILE A 151 -18.00 -9.02 3.63
C ILE A 151 -17.40 -8.07 2.61
N GLN A 152 -17.12 -6.85 3.04
CA GLN A 152 -16.44 -5.86 2.25
C GLN A 152 -15.11 -5.50 2.89
N ILE A 153 -14.08 -5.38 2.05
CA ILE A 153 -12.72 -5.06 2.47
C ILE A 153 -12.20 -3.97 1.55
N GLU A 154 -11.95 -2.79 2.13
CA GLU A 154 -11.15 -1.77 1.49
C GLU A 154 -9.67 -2.13 1.62
N LEU A 155 -9.04 -2.42 0.49
CA LEU A 155 -7.64 -2.81 0.40
C LEU A 155 -6.72 -1.60 0.20
N ASN A 156 -5.58 -1.63 0.89
CA ASN A 156 -4.54 -0.64 0.79
C ASN A 156 -3.78 -0.74 -0.53
N HIS A 157 -4.09 0.13 -1.48
CA HIS A 157 -3.43 0.18 -2.80
C HIS A 157 -1.90 0.19 -2.72
N LYS A 158 -1.30 0.96 -1.80
CA LYS A 158 0.17 1.02 -1.67
C LYS A 158 0.75 -0.32 -1.25
N ALA A 159 0.11 -1.02 -0.31
CA ALA A 159 0.55 -2.34 0.13
C ALA A 159 0.43 -3.37 -1.00
N LEU A 160 -0.64 -3.32 -1.80
CA LEU A 160 -0.82 -4.19 -2.96
C LEU A 160 0.31 -3.98 -3.99
N VAL A 161 0.61 -2.72 -4.32
CA VAL A 161 1.71 -2.37 -5.24
C VAL A 161 3.06 -2.89 -4.73
N LEU A 162 3.35 -2.70 -3.44
CA LEU A 162 4.61 -3.16 -2.85
C LEU A 162 4.74 -4.69 -2.83
N SER A 163 3.63 -5.42 -2.76
CA SER A 163 3.62 -6.90 -2.76
C SER A 163 3.84 -7.55 -4.12
N LEU A 164 3.99 -6.75 -5.18
CA LEU A 164 4.28 -7.21 -6.55
C LEU A 164 5.77 -7.12 -6.93
N TYR A 165 6.59 -6.60 -6.02
CA TYR A 165 8.06 -6.58 -6.09
C TYR A 165 8.63 -7.77 -5.33
#